data_AF-A6VHI2-F1
#
_entry.id   AF-A6VHI2-F1
#
_cell.length_a   1.000
_cell.length_b   1.000
_cell.length_c   1.000
_cell.angle_alpha   90.00
_cell.angle_beta   90.00
_cell.angle_gamma   90.00
#
_symmetry.space_group_name_H-M   'P 1'
#
loop_
_entity.id
_entity.type
_entity.pdbx_description
1 polymer ?
#
loop_
_entity_poly.entity_id
_entity_poly.type
_entity_poly.pdbx_seq_one_letter_code
_entity_poly.pdbx_strand_id
1 'polypeptide(L)'
;MAEYNKKLKKLAELILLKDPQFEESSKLKDVFKSYVGMYNEICILEDTLKDLDRDLVNVREIQFLDNELRAYTHKLNDLETHLRKLHAHKRISNYDELTGCLHKLKNLNISVDNSLKWDIYNRMVGLDRKLRNIERDLEFIILNYALSRTDIDKKISNYEKDLFDLIYEEIMNYLEIGA
;
A
#
# COMPACT_ATOMS: atom_id res chain seq x y z
N MET A 1 2.35 -7.54 -9.95
CA MET A 1 2.52 -6.18 -9.39
C MET A 1 3.78 -5.51 -9.94
N ALA A 2 4.99 -5.97 -9.61
CA ALA A 2 6.22 -5.32 -10.09
C ALA A 2 6.37 -5.28 -11.63
N GLU A 3 6.00 -6.36 -12.32
CA GLU A 3 6.09 -6.42 -13.79
C GLU A 3 5.00 -5.59 -14.49
N TYR A 4 3.78 -5.64 -13.97
CA TYR A 4 2.65 -4.81 -14.41
C TYR A 4 2.99 -3.31 -14.35
N ASN A 5 3.51 -2.86 -13.21
CA ASN A 5 3.89 -1.46 -13.00
C ASN A 5 5.02 -1.01 -13.94
N LYS A 6 5.96 -1.91 -14.26
CA LYS A 6 7.01 -1.64 -15.25
C LYS A 6 6.43 -1.44 -16.66
N LYS A 7 5.48 -2.29 -17.07
CA LYS A 7 4.79 -2.17 -18.36
C LYS A 7 3.99 -0.86 -18.43
N LEU A 8 3.24 -0.52 -17.37
CA LEU A 8 2.46 0.71 -17.27
C LEU A 8 3.34 1.96 -17.41
N LYS A 9 4.45 2.00 -16.65
CA LYS A 9 5.44 3.08 -16.72
C LYS A 9 6.01 3.22 -18.14
N LYS A 10 6.39 2.10 -18.75
CA LYS A 10 6.98 2.09 -20.10
C LYS A 10 6.02 2.62 -21.16
N LEU A 11 4.74 2.23 -21.10
CA LEU A 11 3.72 2.74 -22.04
C LEU A 11 3.54 4.24 -21.89
N ALA A 12 3.41 4.74 -20.67
CA ALA A 12 3.27 6.18 -20.41
C ALA A 12 4.47 6.98 -20.95
N GLU A 13 5.69 6.50 -20.72
CA GLU A 13 6.92 7.11 -21.27
C GLU A 13 6.91 7.10 -22.80
N LEU A 14 6.59 5.97 -23.43
CA LEU A 14 6.61 5.85 -24.89
C LEU A 14 5.55 6.71 -25.57
N ILE A 15 4.32 6.75 -25.04
CA ILE A 15 3.26 7.62 -25.58
C ILE A 15 3.72 9.08 -25.56
N LEU A 16 4.25 9.55 -24.43
CA LEU A 16 4.75 10.93 -24.30
C LEU A 16 5.91 11.25 -25.24
N LEU A 17 6.75 10.25 -25.57
CA LEU A 17 7.91 10.42 -26.44
C LEU A 17 7.59 10.33 -27.93
N LYS A 18 6.68 9.43 -28.32
CA LYS A 18 6.42 9.06 -29.72
C LYS A 18 5.18 9.71 -30.29
N ASP A 19 4.18 10.04 -29.47
CA ASP A 19 2.96 10.72 -29.90
C ASP A 19 2.74 12.01 -29.08
N PRO A 20 3.54 13.06 -29.32
CA PRO A 20 3.41 14.33 -28.61
C PRO A 20 2.09 15.06 -28.91
N GLN A 21 1.37 14.68 -29.98
CA GLN A 21 0.09 15.26 -30.38
C GLN A 21 -1.12 14.53 -29.78
N PHE A 22 -0.89 13.56 -28.90
CA PHE A 22 -1.97 12.91 -28.16
C PHE A 22 -2.77 13.95 -27.35
N GLU A 23 -4.10 13.92 -27.49
CA GLU A 23 -5.01 14.92 -26.92
C GLU A 23 -4.91 15.02 -25.39
N GLU A 24 -4.71 13.90 -24.69
CA GLU A 24 -4.51 13.89 -23.23
C GLU A 24 -3.03 13.95 -22.81
N SER A 25 -2.09 14.30 -23.71
CA SER A 25 -0.64 14.31 -23.42
C SER A 25 -0.26 15.15 -22.19
N SER A 26 -0.88 16.32 -21.99
CA SER A 26 -0.65 17.14 -20.79
C SER A 26 -1.08 16.43 -19.51
N LYS A 27 -2.26 15.79 -19.53
CA LYS A 27 -2.81 15.06 -18.38
C LYS A 27 -1.96 13.82 -18.09
N LEU A 28 -1.55 13.08 -19.12
CA LEU A 28 -0.64 11.94 -19.00
C LEU A 28 0.67 12.36 -18.33
N LYS A 29 1.26 13.48 -18.76
CA LYS A 29 2.50 14.01 -18.19
C LYS A 29 2.37 14.34 -16.70
N ASP A 30 1.28 14.97 -16.29
CA ASP A 30 1.05 15.34 -14.88
C ASP A 30 0.83 14.12 -13.98
N VAL A 31 0.02 13.17 -14.43
CA VAL A 31 -0.22 11.90 -13.71
C VAL A 31 1.07 11.09 -13.65
N PHE A 32 1.81 10.99 -14.76
CA PHE A 32 3.08 10.27 -14.81
C PHE A 32 4.16 10.88 -13.90
N LYS A 33 4.25 12.21 -13.86
CA LYS A 33 5.14 12.91 -12.93
C LYS A 33 4.77 12.61 -11.48
N SER A 34 3.48 12.58 -11.16
CA SER A 34 2.99 12.23 -9.82
C SER A 34 3.31 10.78 -9.45
N TYR A 35 3.16 9.85 -10.39
CA TYR A 35 3.55 8.45 -10.24
C TYR A 35 5.04 8.30 -9.91
N VAL A 36 5.91 8.89 -10.73
CA VAL A 36 7.37 8.83 -10.51
C VAL A 36 7.76 9.47 -9.18
N GLY A 37 7.16 10.63 -8.85
CA GLY A 37 7.41 11.31 -7.59
C GLY A 37 7.07 10.45 -6.37
N MET A 38 5.89 9.84 -6.33
CA MET A 38 5.48 8.97 -5.22
C MET A 38 6.29 7.68 -5.16
N TYR A 39 6.57 7.06 -6.32
CA TYR A 39 7.40 5.86 -6.38
C TYR A 39 8.80 6.13 -5.81
N ASN A 40 9.42 7.25 -6.20
CA ASN A 40 10.73 7.64 -5.68
C ASN A 40 10.68 7.90 -4.16
N GLU A 41 9.63 8.55 -3.65
CA GLU A 41 9.46 8.75 -2.21
C GLU A 41 9.37 7.41 -1.46
N ILE A 42 8.61 6.45 -1.98
CA ILE A 42 8.53 5.10 -1.40
C ILE A 42 9.91 4.43 -1.40
N CYS A 43 10.64 4.44 -2.52
CA CYS A 43 11.97 3.84 -2.59
C CYS A 43 12.95 4.46 -1.60
N ILE A 44 12.94 5.80 -1.45
CA ILE A 44 13.78 6.49 -0.46
C ILE A 44 13.43 6.04 0.97
N LEU A 45 12.14 5.91 1.28
CA LEU A 45 11.69 5.44 2.59
C LEU A 45 12.06 3.97 2.83
N GLU A 46 11.97 3.12 1.82
CA GLU A 46 12.43 1.72 1.87
C GLU A 46 13.93 1.64 2.14
N ASP A 47 14.74 2.43 1.45
CA ASP A 47 16.19 2.45 1.64
C ASP A 47 16.57 3.04 3.01
N THR A 48 15.87 4.09 3.45
CA THR A 48 16.03 4.65 4.79
C THR A 48 15.68 3.60 5.87
N LEU A 49 14.63 2.81 5.67
CA LEU A 49 14.24 1.76 6.60
C LEU A 49 15.28 0.62 6.62
N LYS A 50 15.84 0.23 5.48
CA LYS A 50 16.97 -0.72 5.41
C LYS A 50 18.20 -0.22 6.16
N ASP A 51 18.52 1.06 6.04
CA ASP A 51 19.63 1.68 6.76
C ASP A 51 19.41 1.72 8.27
N LEU A 52 18.15 1.92 8.70
CA LEU A 52 17.74 1.86 10.11
C LEU A 52 17.64 0.41 10.65
N ASP A 53 17.49 -0.59 9.76
CA ASP A 53 17.40 -2.02 10.07
C ASP A 53 18.78 -2.73 10.09
N ARG A 54 19.90 -2.00 10.25
CA ARG A 54 21.22 -2.60 10.49
C ARG A 54 21.27 -3.52 11.73
N ASP A 55 20.31 -3.41 12.64
CA ASP A 55 20.03 -4.40 13.67
C ASP A 55 18.84 -5.27 13.23
N LEU A 56 19.08 -6.59 13.11
CA LEU A 56 18.18 -7.67 12.69
C LEU A 56 16.81 -7.67 13.41
N VAL A 57 15.90 -6.76 13.07
CA VAL A 57 14.52 -6.80 13.58
C VAL A 57 13.57 -7.05 12.41
N ASN A 58 13.03 -8.26 12.36
CA ASN A 58 12.09 -8.70 11.35
C ASN A 58 10.76 -7.94 11.49
N VAL A 59 10.49 -7.03 10.56
CA VAL A 59 9.28 -6.18 10.51
C VAL A 59 7.98 -6.99 10.62
N ARG A 60 7.93 -8.24 10.13
CA ARG A 60 6.76 -9.12 10.28
C ARG A 60 6.55 -9.60 11.71
N GLU A 61 7.63 -9.84 12.45
CA GLU A 61 7.56 -10.23 13.86
C GLU A 61 7.09 -9.05 14.73
N ILE A 62 7.47 -7.82 14.37
CA ILE A 62 6.94 -6.61 15.02
C ILE A 62 5.43 -6.45 14.77
N GLN A 63 4.96 -6.64 13.53
CA GLN A 63 3.52 -6.59 13.21
C GLN A 63 2.71 -7.66 13.93
N PHE A 64 3.26 -8.88 14.01
CA PHE A 64 2.67 -9.95 14.81
C PHE A 64 2.59 -9.55 16.28
N LEU A 65 3.68 -9.00 16.84
CA LEU A 65 3.74 -8.55 18.22
C LEU A 65 2.74 -7.41 18.51
N ASP A 66 2.59 -6.42 17.63
CA ASP A 66 1.60 -5.32 17.81
C ASP A 66 0.16 -5.85 17.81
N ASN A 67 -0.16 -6.76 16.89
CA ASN A 67 -1.49 -7.37 16.83
C ASN A 67 -1.79 -8.22 18.08
N GLU A 68 -0.81 -9.00 18.55
CA GLU A 68 -0.92 -9.77 19.78
C GLU A 68 -1.05 -8.86 21.01
N LEU A 69 -0.31 -7.74 21.06
CA LEU A 69 -0.40 -6.77 22.15
C LEU A 69 -1.75 -6.05 22.20
N ARG A 70 -2.33 -5.70 21.04
CA ARG A 70 -3.70 -5.17 20.97
C ARG A 70 -4.73 -6.20 21.43
N ALA A 71 -4.62 -7.43 20.94
CA ALA A 71 -5.52 -8.52 21.33
C ALA A 71 -5.43 -8.79 22.85
N TYR A 72 -4.21 -8.78 23.40
CA TYR A 72 -3.95 -8.90 24.82
C TYR A 72 -4.59 -7.75 25.63
N THR A 73 -4.43 -6.51 25.18
CA THR A 73 -5.03 -5.33 25.82
C THR A 73 -6.55 -5.39 25.82
N HIS A 74 -7.17 -5.81 24.72
CA HIS A 74 -8.61 -6.03 24.66
C HIS A 74 -9.07 -7.08 25.66
N LYS A 75 -8.39 -8.23 25.74
CA LYS A 75 -8.69 -9.28 26.73
C LYS A 75 -8.57 -8.78 28.17
N LEU A 76 -7.58 -7.96 28.48
CA LEU A 76 -7.43 -7.35 29.81
C LEU A 76 -8.59 -6.40 30.16
N ASN A 77 -9.07 -5.61 29.19
CA ASN A 77 -10.23 -4.72 29.38
C ASN A 77 -11.53 -5.51 29.59
N ASP A 78 -11.72 -6.60 28.86
CA ASP A 78 -12.86 -7.49 29.05
C ASP A 78 -12.82 -8.17 30.42
N LEU A 79 -11.63 -8.63 30.84
CA LEU A 79 -11.43 -9.26 32.14
C LEU A 79 -11.71 -8.30 33.29
N GLU A 80 -11.26 -7.04 33.20
CA GLU A 80 -11.59 -5.99 34.17
C GLU A 80 -13.10 -5.72 34.22
N THR A 81 -13.75 -5.66 33.06
CA THR A 81 -15.21 -5.44 32.97
C THR A 81 -15.98 -6.59 33.62
N HIS A 82 -15.55 -7.84 33.40
CA HIS A 82 -16.14 -9.01 34.04
C HIS A 82 -15.89 -9.03 35.55
N LEU A 83 -14.67 -8.72 36.00
CA LEU A 83 -14.34 -8.64 37.42
C LEU A 83 -15.21 -7.61 38.16
N ARG A 84 -15.39 -6.43 37.56
CA ARG A 84 -16.27 -5.37 38.08
C ARG A 84 -17.72 -5.82 38.19
N LYS A 85 -18.26 -6.46 37.14
CA LYS A 85 -19.63 -6.99 37.13
C LYS A 85 -19.81 -8.08 38.20
N LEU A 86 -18.82 -8.96 38.34
CA LEU A 86 -18.86 -10.07 39.28
C LEU A 86 -18.79 -9.58 40.73
N HIS A 87 -17.94 -8.59 41.02
CA HIS A 87 -17.88 -7.94 42.33
C HIS A 87 -19.19 -7.22 42.70
N ALA A 88 -19.81 -6.54 41.73
CA ALA A 88 -21.10 -5.88 41.92
C ALA A 88 -22.23 -6.90 42.21
N HIS A 89 -22.16 -8.09 41.62
CA HIS A 89 -23.13 -9.16 41.86
C HIS A 89 -22.87 -9.94 43.16
N LYS A 90 -21.60 -10.20 43.48
CA LYS A 90 -21.15 -10.90 44.68
C LYS A 90 -19.84 -10.30 45.14
N ARG A 91 -19.82 -9.72 46.35
CA ARG A 91 -18.63 -9.06 46.90
C ARG A 91 -17.44 -10.03 46.93
N ILE A 92 -16.44 -9.75 46.12
CA ILE A 92 -15.17 -10.48 46.04
C ILE A 92 -14.22 -9.89 47.08
N SER A 93 -13.67 -10.73 47.97
CA SER A 93 -12.81 -10.30 49.08
C SER A 93 -11.45 -9.76 48.64
N ASN A 94 -10.90 -10.26 47.53
CA ASN A 94 -9.61 -9.85 46.97
C ASN A 94 -9.73 -8.97 45.72
N TYR A 95 -10.85 -8.26 45.57
CA TYR A 95 -11.13 -7.42 44.38
C TYR A 95 -10.05 -6.38 44.11
N ASP A 96 -9.58 -5.69 45.15
CA ASP A 96 -8.59 -4.62 45.01
C ASP A 96 -7.22 -5.17 44.59
N GLU A 97 -6.83 -6.34 45.10
CA GLU A 97 -5.61 -7.03 44.66
C GLU A 97 -5.70 -7.47 43.20
N LEU A 98 -6.83 -8.06 42.79
CA LEU A 98 -7.06 -8.48 41.41
C LEU A 98 -7.06 -7.28 40.45
N THR A 99 -7.69 -6.18 40.85
CA THR A 99 -7.68 -4.92 40.09
C THR A 99 -6.27 -4.33 40.00
N GLY A 100 -5.48 -4.41 41.07
CA GLY A 100 -4.07 -4.00 41.08
C GLY A 100 -3.20 -4.84 40.16
N CYS A 101 -3.42 -6.16 40.11
CA CYS A 101 -2.75 -7.05 39.16
C CYS A 101 -3.10 -6.73 37.71
N LEU A 102 -4.37 -6.45 37.39
CA LEU A 102 -4.78 -6.03 36.05
C LEU A 102 -4.12 -4.72 35.64
N HIS A 103 -4.06 -3.73 36.54
CA HIS A 103 -3.37 -2.47 36.27
C HIS A 103 -1.87 -2.67 36.01
N LYS A 104 -1.20 -3.53 36.78
CA LYS A 104 0.21 -3.87 36.54
C LYS A 104 0.43 -4.51 35.18
N LEU A 105 -0.46 -5.42 34.77
CA LEU A 105 -0.38 -6.08 33.45
C LEU A 105 -0.64 -5.10 32.30
N LYS A 106 -1.55 -4.13 32.46
CA LYS A 106 -1.79 -3.07 31.46
C LYS A 106 -0.63 -2.08 31.34
N ASN A 107 0.09 -1.85 32.43
CA ASN A 107 1.20 -0.91 32.50
C ASN A 107 2.57 -1.56 32.22
N LEU A 108 2.61 -2.80 31.72
CA LEU A 108 3.83 -3.42 31.23
C LEU A 108 4.32 -2.63 30.02
N ASN A 109 5.33 -1.78 30.23
CA ASN A 109 5.95 -1.01 29.18
C ASN A 109 6.95 -1.88 28.42
N ILE A 110 6.57 -2.34 27.23
CA ILE A 110 7.52 -2.93 26.30
C ILE A 110 8.17 -1.77 25.56
N SER A 111 9.34 -1.36 26.03
CA SER A 111 10.17 -0.35 25.36
C SER A 111 10.65 -0.90 24.02
N VAL A 112 9.94 -0.57 22.95
CA VAL A 112 10.42 -0.73 21.58
C VAL A 112 10.66 0.67 21.03
N ASP A 113 11.86 1.20 21.20
CA ASP A 113 12.24 2.51 20.65
C ASP A 113 12.44 2.41 19.13
N ASN A 114 11.34 2.18 18.41
CA ASN A 114 11.23 2.06 16.96
C ASN A 114 10.22 3.06 16.38
N SER A 115 9.95 4.17 17.10
CA SER A 115 8.97 5.20 16.72
C SER A 115 9.20 5.73 15.30
N LEU A 116 10.46 6.01 14.95
CA LEU A 116 10.86 6.45 13.61
C LEU A 116 10.57 5.40 12.52
N LYS A 117 10.83 4.11 12.79
CA LYS A 117 10.53 3.02 11.85
C LYS A 117 9.02 2.89 11.63
N TRP A 118 8.24 3.09 12.68
CA TRP A 118 6.78 3.09 12.62
C TRP A 118 6.23 4.27 11.80
N ASP A 119 6.80 5.46 11.97
CA ASP A 119 6.41 6.64 11.21
C ASP A 119 6.73 6.49 9.71
N ILE A 120 7.93 5.98 9.39
CA ILE A 120 8.33 5.65 8.01
C ILE A 120 7.38 4.62 7.40
N TYR A 121 7.05 3.56 8.15
CA TYR A 121 6.13 2.53 7.67
C TYR A 121 4.71 3.08 7.41
N ASN A 122 4.14 3.83 8.36
CA ASN A 122 2.81 4.42 8.17
C ASN A 122 2.78 5.39 6.99
N ARG A 123 3.86 6.13 6.78
CA ARG A 123 4.03 6.99 5.61
C ARG A 123 4.03 6.17 4.32
N MET A 124 4.80 5.08 4.26
CA MET A 124 4.84 4.17 3.10
C MET A 124 3.47 3.57 2.79
N VAL A 125 2.74 3.07 3.79
CA VAL A 125 1.38 2.53 3.60
C VAL A 125 0.43 3.60 3.05
N GLY A 126 0.56 4.84 3.53
CA GLY A 126 -0.21 5.97 3.01
C GLY A 126 0.13 6.30 1.55
N LEU A 127 1.41 6.26 1.20
CA LEU A 127 1.90 6.49 -0.16
C LEU A 127 1.46 5.38 -1.11
N ASP A 128 1.54 4.11 -0.70
CA ASP A 128 1.09 2.96 -1.50
C ASP A 128 -0.39 3.06 -1.86
N ARG A 129 -1.23 3.53 -0.94
CA ARG A 129 -2.66 3.73 -1.21
C ARG A 129 -2.88 4.84 -2.25
N LYS A 130 -2.11 5.92 -2.17
CA LYS A 130 -2.18 7.02 -3.14
C LYS A 130 -1.63 6.60 -4.50
N LEU A 131 -0.55 5.83 -4.51
CA LEU A 131 0.08 5.30 -5.72
C LEU A 131 -0.91 4.45 -6.52
N ARG A 132 -1.69 3.59 -5.86
CA ARG A 132 -2.74 2.79 -6.53
C ARG A 132 -3.80 3.63 -7.24
N ASN A 133 -4.14 4.80 -6.71
CA ASN A 133 -5.08 5.70 -7.38
C ASN A 133 -4.44 6.31 -8.63
N ILE A 134 -3.17 6.70 -8.54
CA ILE A 134 -2.41 7.22 -9.70
C ILE A 134 -2.21 6.13 -10.75
N GLU A 135 -1.93 4.89 -10.35
CA GLU A 135 -1.83 3.73 -11.26
C GLU A 135 -3.13 3.55 -12.04
N ARG A 136 -4.30 3.63 -11.38
CA ARG A 136 -5.60 3.59 -12.06
C ARG A 136 -5.81 4.75 -13.03
N ASP A 137 -5.40 5.96 -12.65
CA ASP A 137 -5.49 7.12 -13.54
C ASP A 137 -4.61 6.93 -14.79
N LEU A 138 -3.40 6.38 -14.63
CA LEU A 138 -2.51 6.02 -15.73
C LEU A 138 -3.13 4.93 -16.61
N GLU A 139 -3.65 3.86 -16.01
CA GLU A 139 -4.33 2.77 -16.72
C GLU A 139 -5.46 3.29 -17.60
N PHE A 140 -6.28 4.20 -17.07
CA PHE A 140 -7.39 4.78 -17.80
C PHE A 140 -6.93 5.61 -19.00
N ILE A 141 -5.91 6.44 -18.83
CA ILE A 141 -5.36 7.26 -19.93
C ILE A 141 -4.74 6.34 -21.01
N ILE A 142 -4.02 5.30 -20.61
CA ILE A 142 -3.40 4.34 -21.53
C ILE A 142 -4.48 3.55 -22.29
N LEU A 143 -5.57 3.16 -21.62
CA LEU A 143 -6.70 2.50 -22.28
C LEU A 143 -7.36 3.43 -23.31
N ASN A 144 -7.61 4.70 -22.96
CA ASN A 144 -8.16 5.68 -23.89
C ASN A 144 -7.22 5.92 -25.09
N TYR A 145 -5.91 5.93 -24.85
CA TYR A 145 -4.91 5.98 -25.90
C TYR A 145 -5.06 4.79 -26.85
N ALA A 146 -5.09 3.56 -26.32
CA ALA A 146 -5.31 2.36 -27.14
C ALA A 146 -6.59 2.44 -27.96
N LEU A 147 -7.71 2.80 -27.35
CA LEU A 147 -9.01 2.89 -28.02
C LEU A 147 -9.04 3.95 -29.12
N SER A 148 -8.27 5.03 -29.00
CA SER A 148 -8.25 6.13 -29.97
C SER A 148 -7.22 5.95 -31.10
N ARG A 149 -6.19 5.13 -30.88
CA ARG A 149 -5.07 4.96 -31.83
C ARG A 149 -4.95 3.56 -32.42
N THR A 150 -5.63 2.57 -31.85
CA THR A 150 -5.55 1.16 -32.26
C THR A 150 -6.94 0.57 -32.47
N ASP A 151 -7.01 -0.58 -33.15
CA ASP A 151 -8.24 -1.35 -33.37
C ASP A 151 -8.49 -2.37 -32.23
N ILE A 152 -8.18 -1.99 -30.99
CA ILE A 152 -8.26 -2.92 -29.85
C ILE A 152 -9.70 -3.33 -29.54
N ASP A 153 -10.66 -2.46 -29.80
CA ASP A 153 -12.10 -2.71 -29.69
C ASP A 153 -12.55 -3.94 -30.51
N LYS A 154 -11.96 -4.13 -31.69
CA LYS A 154 -12.26 -5.28 -32.57
C LYS A 154 -11.60 -6.59 -32.10
N LYS A 155 -10.52 -6.49 -31.32
CA LYS A 155 -9.70 -7.63 -30.90
C LYS A 155 -10.07 -8.17 -29.51
N ILE A 156 -10.61 -7.31 -28.64
CA ILE A 156 -10.98 -7.68 -27.25
C ILE A 156 -11.95 -8.85 -27.20
N SER A 157 -12.96 -8.90 -28.09
CA SER A 157 -14.01 -9.93 -28.04
C SER A 157 -13.51 -11.36 -28.26
N ASN A 158 -12.34 -11.53 -28.88
CA ASN A 158 -11.76 -12.85 -29.22
C ASN A 158 -10.49 -13.15 -28.41
N TYR A 159 -10.16 -12.34 -27.41
CA TYR A 159 -8.91 -12.47 -26.67
C TYR A 159 -9.13 -13.25 -25.37
N GLU A 160 -8.54 -14.45 -25.29
CA GLU A 160 -8.71 -15.36 -24.16
C GLU A 160 -7.70 -15.14 -23.00
N LYS A 161 -6.75 -14.22 -23.16
CA LYS A 161 -5.69 -13.94 -22.17
C LYS A 161 -5.91 -12.61 -21.44
N ASP A 162 -4.89 -12.17 -20.69
CA ASP A 162 -4.90 -10.93 -19.94
C ASP A 162 -5.05 -9.70 -20.86
N LEU A 163 -6.13 -8.93 -20.66
CA LEU A 163 -6.47 -7.77 -21.47
C LEU A 163 -5.39 -6.69 -21.46
N PHE A 164 -4.65 -6.54 -20.37
CA PHE A 164 -3.58 -5.55 -20.28
C PHE A 164 -2.39 -5.93 -21.16
N ASP A 165 -2.09 -7.22 -21.30
CA ASP A 165 -1.04 -7.67 -22.22
C ASP A 165 -1.43 -7.38 -23.68
N LEU A 166 -2.70 -7.56 -24.06
CA LEU A 166 -3.20 -7.16 -25.38
C LEU A 166 -3.05 -5.66 -25.61
N ILE A 167 -3.47 -4.83 -24.64
CA ILE A 167 -3.34 -3.36 -24.71
C ILE A 167 -1.87 -2.98 -24.89
N TYR A 168 -1.00 -3.59 -24.10
CA TYR A 168 0.44 -3.33 -24.17
C TYR A 168 0.99 -3.67 -25.55
N GLU A 169 0.70 -4.85 -26.10
CA GLU A 169 1.19 -5.29 -27.41
C GLU A 169 0.67 -4.38 -28.54
N GLU A 170 -0.62 -4.01 -28.53
CA GLU A 170 -1.20 -3.15 -29.57
C GLU A 170 -0.61 -1.74 -29.56
N ILE A 171 -0.45 -1.13 -28.39
CA ILE A 171 0.17 0.19 -28.28
C ILE A 171 1.64 0.12 -28.73
N MET A 172 2.39 -0.90 -28.30
CA MET A 172 3.78 -1.09 -28.71
C MET A 172 3.89 -1.22 -30.23
N ASN A 173 3.07 -2.06 -30.86
CA ASN A 173 3.03 -2.23 -32.31
C ASN A 173 2.70 -0.91 -33.03
N TYR A 174 1.69 -0.18 -32.55
CA TYR A 174 1.31 1.12 -33.14
C TYR A 174 2.46 2.13 -33.09
N LEU A 175 3.11 2.26 -31.93
CA LEU A 175 4.21 3.20 -31.72
C LEU A 175 5.52 2.79 -32.41
N GLU A 176 5.71 1.49 -32.68
CA GLU A 176 6.87 0.96 -33.42
C GLU A 176 6.69 1.05 -34.95
N ILE A 177 5.46 0.92 -35.46
CA ILE A 177 5.15 1.01 -36.90
C ILE A 177 5.00 2.48 -37.35
N GLY A 178 4.64 3.39 -36.44
CA GLY A 178 4.45 4.82 -36.72
C GLY A 178 5.70 5.70 -36.62
N ALA A 179 6.89 5.13 -36.44
CA ALA A 179 8.19 5.82 -36.37
C ALA A 179 9.01 5.64 -37.65
#